data_AF-A0A954LPF7-F1
#
_entry.id   AF-A0A954LPF7-F1
#
_cell.length_a   1.000
_cell.length_b   1.000
_cell.length_c   1.000
_cell.angle_alpha   90.00
_cell.angle_beta   90.00
_cell.angle_gamma   90.00
#
_symmetry.space_group_name_H-M   'P 1'
#
loop_
_entity.id
_entity.type
_entity.pdbx_description
1 polymer ?
#
loop_
_entity_poly.entity_id
_entity_poly.type
_entity_poly.pdbx_seq_one_letter_code
_entity_poly.pdbx_strand_id
1 'polypeptide(L)'
;DGLTNTIFLGEHSSKLSDKTWVGVVPGAFTHPKFFSPENGPDAAATLTLVHAGPSGGELDITGFPIIHPVNFPTFHVGQMYSEHPGGGNICLGDGSVRFISENINLITFAELSSIGEGEVTGEY
;
A
#
# COMPACT_ATOMS: atom_id res chain seq x y z
N ASP A 1 22.71 3.92 -3.85
CA ASP A 1 22.12 4.21 -2.52
C ASP A 1 20.74 3.56 -2.34
N GLY A 2 20.13 3.02 -3.40
CA GLY A 2 18.89 2.24 -3.33
C GLY A 2 17.63 3.09 -3.56
N LEU A 3 17.73 4.41 -3.43
CA LEU A 3 16.61 5.33 -3.48
C LEU A 3 15.82 5.30 -4.79
N THR A 4 16.49 4.99 -5.91
CA THR A 4 15.87 4.80 -7.24
C THR A 4 14.99 3.54 -7.34
N ASN A 5 14.92 2.72 -6.28
CA ASN A 5 14.16 1.47 -6.18
C ASN A 5 13.52 1.31 -4.80
N THR A 6 13.28 2.40 -4.06
CA THR A 6 12.58 2.34 -2.78
C THR A 6 11.34 3.20 -2.83
N ILE A 7 10.17 2.60 -2.58
CA ILE A 7 8.89 3.30 -2.49
C ILE A 7 8.88 4.20 -1.25
N PHE A 8 8.63 5.49 -1.45
CA PHE A 8 8.45 6.46 -0.37
C PHE A 8 6.99 6.91 -0.25
N LEU A 9 6.29 7.06 -1.36
CA LEU A 9 4.88 7.47 -1.39
C LEU A 9 4.09 6.60 -2.37
N GLY A 10 2.83 6.33 -2.04
CA GLY A 10 1.86 5.68 -2.91
C GLY A 10 0.55 6.44 -2.94
N GLU A 11 -0.20 6.26 -4.02
CA GLU A 11 -1.53 6.87 -4.16
C GLU A 11 -2.56 6.22 -3.23
N HIS A 12 -3.52 7.02 -2.77
CA HIS A 12 -4.73 6.52 -2.12
C HIS A 12 -5.94 7.37 -2.47
N SER A 13 -6.86 6.82 -3.26
CA SER A 13 -8.15 7.48 -3.52
C SER A 13 -9.10 7.33 -2.33
N SER A 14 -9.78 8.44 -2.01
CA SER A 14 -10.86 8.46 -1.01
C SER A 14 -12.07 7.61 -1.36
N LYS A 15 -12.07 6.94 -2.52
CA LYS A 15 -13.05 5.91 -2.89
C LYS A 15 -12.91 4.63 -2.06
N LEU A 16 -11.69 4.30 -1.62
CA LEU A 16 -11.44 3.14 -0.77
C LEU A 16 -11.74 3.45 0.71
N SER A 17 -11.13 4.49 1.25
CA SER A 17 -11.33 4.91 2.65
C SER A 17 -11.07 6.40 2.83
N ASP A 18 -11.57 6.99 3.91
CA ASP A 18 -11.26 8.38 4.22
C ASP A 18 -9.79 8.54 4.65
N LYS A 19 -9.19 9.68 4.26
CA LYS A 19 -7.84 10.10 4.66
C LYS A 19 -7.89 11.52 5.21
N THR A 20 -6.92 11.86 6.05
CA THR A 20 -6.73 13.19 6.62
C THR A 20 -5.26 13.56 6.61
N TRP A 21 -4.97 14.86 6.55
CA TRP A 21 -3.63 15.40 6.74
C TRP A 21 -3.46 16.05 8.13
N VAL A 22 -4.56 16.16 8.89
CA VAL A 22 -4.59 16.90 10.16
C VAL A 22 -3.89 16.14 11.29
N GLY A 23 -3.88 14.80 11.23
CA GLY A 23 -3.14 13.96 12.17
C GLY A 23 -3.84 12.65 12.53
N VAL A 24 -3.17 11.89 13.40
CA VAL A 24 -3.63 10.59 13.92
C VAL A 24 -4.23 10.82 15.30
N VAL A 25 -5.53 10.55 15.47
CA VAL A 25 -6.20 10.63 16.78
C VAL A 25 -6.15 9.26 17.46
N PRO A 26 -5.55 9.13 18.66
CA PRO A 26 -5.50 7.85 19.36
C PRO A 26 -6.89 7.24 19.58
N GLY A 27 -7.04 5.96 19.24
CA GLY A 27 -8.30 5.22 19.36
C GLY A 27 -9.30 5.44 18.22
N ALA A 28 -9.01 6.32 17.25
CA ALA A 28 -9.83 6.45 16.06
C ALA A 28 -9.55 5.31 15.05
N PHE A 29 -10.51 5.08 14.17
CA PHE A 29 -10.46 4.06 13.12
C PHE A 29 -10.96 4.67 11.80
N THR A 30 -10.41 4.19 10.69
CA THR A 30 -10.99 4.42 9.36
C THR A 30 -11.66 3.13 8.88
N HIS A 31 -12.71 3.28 8.09
CA HIS A 31 -13.52 2.16 7.61
C HIS A 31 -13.48 2.11 6.08
N PRO A 32 -13.49 0.91 5.48
CA PRO A 32 -13.56 0.80 4.04
C PRO A 32 -14.95 1.24 3.56
N LYS A 33 -15.00 1.89 2.41
CA LYS A 33 -16.26 2.36 1.79
C LYS A 33 -16.93 1.30 0.93
N PHE A 34 -16.24 0.19 0.67
CA PHE A 34 -16.79 -1.00 0.01
C PHE A 34 -16.17 -2.27 0.61
N PHE A 35 -16.81 -3.41 0.38
CA PHE A 35 -16.49 -4.67 1.06
C PHE A 35 -15.66 -5.61 0.18
N SER A 36 -14.69 -6.26 0.79
CA SER A 36 -14.00 -7.47 0.31
C SER A 36 -13.97 -8.51 1.44
N PRO A 37 -13.70 -9.80 1.14
CA PRO A 37 -13.61 -10.81 2.19
C PRO A 37 -12.53 -10.51 3.24
N GLU A 38 -11.45 -9.83 2.87
CA GLU A 38 -10.28 -9.58 3.71
C GLU A 38 -10.23 -8.17 4.32
N ASN A 39 -11.07 -7.21 3.90
CA ASN A 39 -11.02 -5.86 4.44
C ASN A 39 -11.85 -5.64 5.71
N GLY A 40 -11.42 -4.64 6.47
CA GLY A 40 -12.09 -4.20 7.68
C GLY A 40 -11.58 -2.84 8.12
N PRO A 41 -12.10 -2.33 9.25
CA PRO A 41 -11.60 -1.10 9.86
C PRO A 41 -10.16 -1.27 10.34
N ASP A 42 -9.38 -0.19 10.24
CA ASP A 42 -8.01 -0.15 10.76
C ASP A 42 -7.77 1.13 11.56
N ALA A 43 -6.75 1.10 12.41
CA ALA A 43 -6.38 2.17 13.31
C ALA A 43 -6.02 3.47 12.56
N ALA A 44 -6.14 4.58 13.29
CA ALA A 44 -6.00 5.93 12.77
C ALA A 44 -4.70 6.24 12.01
N ALA A 45 -3.64 5.44 12.14
CA ALA A 45 -2.40 5.62 11.35
C ALA A 45 -2.68 5.58 9.84
N THR A 46 -3.60 4.72 9.42
CA THR A 46 -4.04 4.62 8.03
C THR A 46 -4.81 5.86 7.56
N LEU A 47 -5.27 6.77 8.43
CA LEU A 47 -5.86 8.03 7.96
C LEU A 47 -4.81 8.94 7.31
N THR A 48 -3.54 8.85 7.72
CA THR A 48 -2.45 9.72 7.25
C THR A 48 -1.42 8.99 6.39
N LEU A 49 -1.48 7.66 6.33
CA LEU A 49 -0.45 6.82 5.71
C LEU A 49 -1.08 5.74 4.82
N VAL A 50 -0.24 5.18 3.96
CA VAL A 50 -0.44 3.90 3.29
C VAL A 50 0.83 3.07 3.42
N HIS A 51 0.72 1.75 3.28
CA HIS A 51 1.85 0.83 3.30
C HIS A 51 1.61 -0.32 2.32
N ALA A 52 2.65 -1.14 2.09
CA ALA A 52 2.64 -2.29 1.18
C ALA A 52 2.21 -3.61 1.83
N GLY A 53 1.91 -3.57 3.14
CA GLY A 53 1.78 -4.76 3.97
C GLY A 53 3.12 -5.47 4.26
N PRO A 54 3.10 -6.54 5.04
CA PRO A 54 1.98 -6.92 5.91
C PRO A 54 1.91 -6.03 7.16
N SER A 55 0.70 -5.68 7.63
CA SER A 55 0.51 -5.18 8.99
C SER A 55 0.03 -6.28 9.94
N GLY A 56 0.15 -6.04 11.25
CA GLY A 56 -0.30 -7.01 12.25
C GLY A 56 -1.82 -7.21 12.20
N GLY A 57 -2.25 -8.40 11.76
CA GLY A 57 -3.67 -8.74 11.62
C GLY A 57 -4.18 -8.73 10.18
N GLU A 58 -3.39 -8.25 9.21
CA GLU A 58 -3.68 -8.39 7.78
C GLU A 58 -3.26 -9.78 7.30
N LEU A 59 -4.20 -10.72 7.39
CA LEU A 59 -4.03 -12.09 6.93
C LEU A 59 -5.03 -12.39 5.82
N ASP A 60 -4.61 -13.20 4.85
CA ASP A 60 -5.51 -13.74 3.84
C ASP A 60 -6.48 -14.77 4.44
N ILE A 61 -7.42 -15.26 3.63
CA ILE A 61 -8.39 -16.28 4.04
C ILE A 61 -7.76 -17.61 4.48
N THR A 62 -6.47 -17.82 4.21
CA THR A 62 -5.69 -18.98 4.64
C THR A 62 -4.77 -18.69 5.83
N GLY A 63 -4.75 -17.46 6.34
CA GLY A 63 -3.99 -17.04 7.52
C GLY A 63 -2.56 -16.59 7.23
N PHE A 64 -2.19 -16.32 5.97
CA PHE A 64 -0.86 -15.82 5.63
C PHE A 64 -0.82 -14.29 5.54
N PRO A 65 0.31 -13.65 5.92
CA PRO A 65 0.48 -12.21 5.79
C PRO A 65 0.31 -11.73 4.34
N ILE A 66 -0.38 -10.60 4.16
CA ILE A 66 -0.66 -10.04 2.84
C ILE A 66 0.36 -8.95 2.49
N ILE A 67 1.01 -9.08 1.34
CA ILE A 67 1.62 -7.96 0.62
C ILE A 67 0.58 -7.44 -0.35
N HIS A 68 0.29 -6.14 -0.29
CA HIS A 68 -0.71 -5.50 -1.12
C HIS A 68 -0.10 -4.38 -1.99
N PRO A 69 0.24 -4.69 -3.25
CA PRO A 69 0.50 -3.68 -4.26
C PRO A 69 -0.65 -2.70 -4.49
N VAL A 70 -0.39 -1.70 -5.32
CA VAL A 70 -1.43 -0.76 -5.76
C VAL A 70 -2.63 -1.53 -6.32
N ASN A 71 -3.82 -1.27 -5.80
CA ASN A 71 -5.09 -1.92 -6.17
C ASN A 71 -5.19 -3.43 -5.90
N PHE A 72 -4.39 -3.97 -4.98
CA PHE A 72 -4.49 -5.37 -4.59
C PHE A 72 -5.92 -5.71 -4.09
N PRO A 73 -6.53 -6.85 -4.50
CA PRO A 73 -7.97 -7.09 -4.39
C PRO A 73 -8.50 -7.27 -2.95
N THR A 74 -7.63 -7.20 -1.94
CA THR A 74 -8.02 -7.25 -0.54
C THR A 74 -8.57 -5.92 -0.04
N PHE A 75 -8.29 -4.79 -0.69
CA PHE A 75 -8.88 -3.48 -0.36
C PHE A 75 -8.80 -3.06 1.13
N HIS A 76 -7.66 -3.29 1.78
CA HIS A 76 -7.39 -2.78 3.13
C HIS A 76 -7.30 -1.26 3.13
N VAL A 77 -7.87 -0.61 4.14
CA VAL A 77 -7.86 0.86 4.24
C VAL A 77 -6.45 1.47 4.31
N GLY A 78 -5.45 0.69 4.74
CA GLY A 78 -4.03 1.07 4.76
C GLY A 78 -3.27 0.84 3.43
N GLN A 79 -3.87 0.24 2.42
CA GLN A 79 -3.17 -0.09 1.16
C GLN A 79 -3.06 1.10 0.21
N MET A 80 -2.20 0.98 -0.80
CA MET A 80 -2.18 1.91 -1.94
C MET A 80 -3.36 1.62 -2.88
N TYR A 81 -4.10 2.66 -3.27
CA TYR A 81 -5.29 2.52 -4.12
C TYR A 81 -5.42 3.69 -5.09
N SER A 82 -5.58 3.37 -6.37
CA SER A 82 -5.62 4.29 -7.49
C SER A 82 -6.85 4.03 -8.35
N GLU A 83 -7.42 5.12 -8.90
CA GLU A 83 -8.51 5.03 -9.88
C GLU A 83 -8.01 5.02 -11.33
N HIS A 84 -6.69 5.01 -11.53
CA HIS A 84 -6.09 4.82 -12.84
C HIS A 84 -6.30 3.37 -13.33
N PRO A 85 -6.65 3.17 -14.62
CA PRO A 85 -6.79 1.83 -15.16
C PRO A 85 -5.48 1.04 -15.07
N GLY A 86 -5.53 -0.17 -14.49
CA GLY A 86 -4.43 -1.15 -14.49
C GLY A 86 -3.33 -0.92 -13.45
N GLY A 87 -3.49 0.04 -12.54
CA GLY A 87 -2.47 0.34 -11.52
C GLY A 87 -2.53 1.76 -10.97
N GLY A 88 -1.40 2.26 -10.51
CA GLY A 88 -1.27 3.64 -10.02
C GLY A 88 0.17 4.07 -9.85
N ASN A 89 0.38 5.32 -9.47
CA ASN A 89 1.73 5.85 -9.35
C ASN A 89 2.31 5.66 -7.94
N ILE A 90 3.61 5.43 -7.90
CA ILE A 90 4.45 5.51 -6.70
C ILE A 90 5.50 6.60 -6.88
N CYS A 91 5.93 7.19 -5.77
CA CYS A 91 7.12 8.04 -5.72
C CYS A 91 8.25 7.27 -5.05
N LEU A 92 9.41 7.24 -5.70
CA LEU A 92 10.61 6.59 -5.20
C LEU A 92 11.44 7.55 -4.34
N GLY A 93 12.39 7.01 -3.58
CA GLY A 93 13.27 7.80 -2.70
C GLY A 93 14.13 8.84 -3.42
N ASP A 94 14.35 8.69 -4.73
CA ASP A 94 15.04 9.68 -5.57
C ASP A 94 14.11 10.78 -6.11
N GLY A 95 12.82 10.74 -5.76
CA GLY A 95 11.78 11.67 -6.23
C GLY A 95 11.22 11.34 -7.61
N SER A 96 11.68 10.28 -8.26
CA SER A 96 11.09 9.82 -9.52
C SER A 96 9.71 9.20 -9.27
N VAL A 97 8.80 9.39 -10.23
CA VAL A 97 7.45 8.82 -10.18
C VAL A 97 7.34 7.75 -11.24
N ARG A 98 6.83 6.58 -10.86
CA ARG A 98 6.61 5.46 -11.78
C ARG A 98 5.20 4.93 -11.64
N PHE A 99 4.61 4.55 -12.77
CA PHE A 99 3.35 3.83 -12.79
C PHE A 99 3.63 2.34 -12.52
N ILE A 100 2.94 1.76 -11.56
CA ILE A 100 3.06 0.35 -11.16
C ILE A 100 1.76 -0.36 -11.52
N SER A 101 1.91 -1.47 -12.24
CA SER A 101 0.81 -2.36 -12.57
C SER A 101 0.20 -2.98 -11.32
N GLU A 102 -1.13 -3.08 -11.28
CA GLU A 102 -1.85 -3.86 -10.26
C GLU A 102 -1.53 -5.37 -10.30
N ASN A 103 -0.84 -5.81 -11.36
CA ASN A 103 -0.37 -7.19 -11.55
C ASN A 103 1.14 -7.35 -11.30
N ILE A 104 1.80 -6.38 -10.65
CA ILE A 104 3.22 -6.49 -10.29
C ILE A 104 3.48 -7.75 -9.46
N ASN A 105 4.65 -8.36 -9.65
CA ASN A 105 5.08 -9.48 -8.83
C ASN A 105 5.16 -9.07 -7.35
N LEU A 106 4.54 -9.86 -6.46
CA LEU A 106 4.48 -9.55 -5.03
C LEU A 106 5.85 -9.46 -4.37
N ILE A 107 6.80 -10.31 -4.78
CA ILE A 107 8.17 -10.26 -4.25
C ILE A 107 8.83 -8.97 -4.70
N THR A 108 8.75 -8.62 -5.98
CA THR A 108 9.30 -7.34 -6.48
C THR A 108 8.70 -6.14 -5.76
N PHE A 109 7.39 -6.13 -5.49
CA PHE A 109 6.78 -5.04 -4.74
C PHE A 109 7.25 -4.97 -3.27
N ALA A 110 7.48 -6.13 -2.63
CA ALA A 110 8.04 -6.19 -1.29
C ALA A 110 9.50 -5.69 -1.26
N GLU A 111 10.32 -6.09 -2.23
CA GLU A 111 11.70 -5.62 -2.40
C GLU A 111 11.72 -4.08 -2.56
N LEU A 112 10.83 -3.51 -3.36
CA LEU A 112 10.70 -2.05 -3.51
C LEU A 112 10.24 -1.35 -2.21
N SER A 113 9.61 -2.08 -1.29
CA SER A 113 9.12 -1.56 0.00
C SER A 113 10.15 -1.68 1.13
N SER A 114 11.33 -2.23 0.81
CA SER A 114 12.49 -2.40 1.68
C SER A 114 13.66 -1.58 1.13
N ILE A 115 14.47 -1.02 2.02
CA ILE A 115 15.69 -0.26 1.65
C ILE A 115 16.97 -0.94 2.16
N GLY A 116 16.83 -1.89 3.09
CA GLY A 116 17.93 -2.36 3.92
C GLY A 116 18.42 -3.77 3.62
N GLU A 117 17.71 -4.56 2.81
CA GLU A 117 18.04 -5.99 2.63
C GLU A 117 18.91 -6.27 1.39
N GLY A 118 19.20 -5.26 0.56
CA GLY A 118 20.17 -5.33 -0.53
C GLY A 118 19.65 -6.02 -1.79
N GLU A 119 18.34 -6.01 -1.98
CA GLU A 119 17.63 -6.67 -3.07
C GLU A 119 17.95 -6.00 -4.42
N VAL A 120 18.08 -6.81 -5.47
CA VAL A 120 18.32 -6.32 -6.84
C VAL A 120 17.03 -6.48 -7.63
N THR A 121 16.26 -5.40 -7.71
CA THR A 121 14.98 -5.38 -8.42
C THR A 121 15.19 -5.35 -9.94
N GLY A 122 14.40 -6.15 -10.67
CA GLY A 122 14.36 -6.15 -12.14
C GLY A 122 13.62 -4.93 -12.72
N GLU A 123 13.13 -5.04 -13.95
CA GLU A 123 12.17 -4.05 -14.48
C GLU A 123 10.78 -4.27 -13.88
N TYR A 124 10.08 -3.17 -13.60
CA TYR A 124 8.78 -3.13 -12.92
C TYR A 124 7.94 -1.93 -13.39
#